data_AF-A0A2S6UGY1-F1
#
_entry.id   AF-A0A2S6UGY1-F1
#
_cell.length_a   1.000
_cell.length_b   1.000
_cell.length_c   1.000
_cell.angle_alpha   90.00
_cell.angle_beta   90.00
_cell.angle_gamma   90.00
#
_symmetry.space_group_name_H-M   'P 1'
#
loop_
_entity.id
_entity.type
_entity.pdbx_description
1 polymer ?
#
loop_
_entity_poly.entity_id
_entity_poly.type
_entity_poly.pdbx_seq_one_letter_code
_entity_poly.pdbx_strand_id
1 'polypeptide(L)'
;PPEMVAISEAIHEGAMVFLKREYSILLIFIAIVFGLLYGFLPDERTAFAFLAGAACSIVAGFTGMKAATRANVRTAQAANQRGQGAALTMASI
;
A
#
# COMPACT_ATOMS: atom_id res chain seq x y z
N PRO A 1 12.92 -21.81 6.53
CA PRO A 1 12.40 -22.93 5.71
C PRO A 1 12.06 -22.43 4.30
N PRO A 2 12.45 -23.17 3.25
CA PRO A 2 12.21 -22.77 1.85
C PRO A 2 10.71 -22.56 1.55
N GLU A 3 9.82 -23.32 2.20
CA GLU A 3 8.36 -23.20 2.02
C GLU A 3 7.79 -21.83 2.45
N MET A 4 8.29 -21.22 3.54
CA MET A 4 7.80 -19.91 3.96
C MET A 4 8.16 -18.79 2.97
N VAL A 5 9.28 -18.93 2.25
CA VAL A 5 9.67 -17.96 1.22
C VAL A 5 8.73 -18.07 0.03
N ALA A 6 8.44 -19.30 -0.43
CA ALA A 6 7.51 -19.54 -1.53
C ALA A 6 6.10 -19.01 -1.23
N ILE A 7 5.58 -19.25 -0.02
CA ILE A 7 4.28 -18.71 0.41
C ILE A 7 4.30 -17.18 0.46
N SER A 8 5.37 -16.60 1.01
CA SER A 8 5.52 -15.15 1.09
C SER A 8 5.58 -14.49 -0.29
N GLU A 9 6.22 -15.12 -1.26
CA GLU A 9 6.29 -14.63 -2.64
C GLU A 9 4.91 -14.68 -3.31
N ALA A 10 4.16 -15.78 -3.14
CA ALA A 10 2.80 -15.90 -3.66
C ALA A 10 1.86 -14.82 -3.06
N ILE A 11 1.97 -14.55 -1.75
CA ILE A 11 1.21 -13.46 -1.09
C ILE A 11 1.63 -12.11 -1.64
N HIS A 12 2.93 -11.87 -1.79
CA HIS A 12 3.44 -10.61 -2.34
C HIS A 12 2.92 -10.38 -3.76
N GLU A 13 2.99 -11.39 -4.62
CA GLU A 13 2.49 -11.29 -5.99
C GLU A 13 0.98 -11.02 -6.04
N GLY A 14 0.20 -11.76 -5.25
CA GLY A 14 -1.25 -11.54 -5.14
C GLY A 14 -1.60 -10.13 -4.64
N ALA A 15 -0.90 -9.63 -3.63
CA ALA A 15 -1.09 -8.28 -3.10
C ALA A 15 -0.77 -7.21 -4.16
N MET A 16 0.32 -7.39 -4.93
CA MET A 16 0.69 -6.47 -5.99
C MET A 16 -0.30 -6.47 -7.16
N VAL A 17 -0.91 -7.62 -7.48
CA VAL A 17 -1.99 -7.72 -8.46
C VAL A 17 -3.25 -6.99 -7.95
N PHE A 18 -3.62 -7.22 -6.69
CA PHE A 18 -4.75 -6.53 -6.06
C PHE A 18 -4.58 -5.02 -6.06
N LEU A 19 -3.42 -4.51 -5.63
CA LEU A 19 -3.14 -3.07 -5.58
C LEU A 19 -3.18 -2.43 -6.97
N LYS A 20 -2.69 -3.11 -8.02
CA LYS A 20 -2.85 -2.64 -9.40
C LYS A 20 -4.32 -2.50 -9.80
N ARG A 21 -5.17 -3.46 -9.43
CA ARG A 21 -6.62 -3.42 -9.73
C ARG A 21 -7.32 -2.30 -8.97
N GLU A 22 -7.03 -2.15 -7.68
CA GLU A 22 -7.56 -1.07 -6.86
C GLU A 22 -7.14 0.30 -7.40
N TYR A 23 -5.86 0.44 -7.76
CA TYR A 23 -5.33 1.71 -8.27
C TYR A 23 -5.91 2.09 -9.62
N SER A 24 -6.22 1.13 -10.49
CA SER A 24 -6.93 1.41 -11.75
C SER A 24 -8.29 2.06 -11.51
N ILE A 25 -9.04 1.61 -10.49
CA ILE A 25 -10.34 2.20 -10.13
C ILE A 25 -10.13 3.55 -9.44
N LEU A 26 -9.14 3.64 -8.55
CA LEU A 26 -8.78 4.87 -7.83
C LEU A 26 -8.41 6.00 -8.78
N LEU A 27 -7.68 5.72 -9.87
CA LEU A 27 -7.31 6.73 -10.86
C LEU A 27 -8.54 7.34 -11.56
N ILE A 28 -9.56 6.54 -11.85
CA ILE A 28 -10.82 7.04 -12.41
C ILE A 28 -11.51 7.98 -11.40
N PHE A 29 -11.54 7.60 -10.13
CA PHE A 29 -12.08 8.44 -9.06
C PHE A 29 -11.33 9.77 -8.93
N ILE A 30 -10.00 9.74 -8.93
CA ILE A 30 -9.16 10.95 -8.88
C ILE A 30 -9.45 11.87 -10.06
N ALA A 31 -9.58 11.32 -11.28
CA ALA A 31 -9.89 12.11 -12.48
C ALA A 31 -11.25 12.81 -12.39
N ILE A 32 -12.29 12.11 -11.90
CA ILE A 32 -13.63 12.69 -11.73
C ILE A 32 -13.60 13.81 -10.69
N VAL A 33 -12.99 13.57 -9.52
CA VAL A 33 -12.91 14.59 -8.44
C VAL A 33 -12.09 15.79 -8.87
N PHE A 34 -10.97 15.59 -9.57
CA PHE A 34 -10.17 16.67 -10.13
C PHE A 34 -10.98 17.52 -11.12
N GLY A 35 -11.72 16.87 -12.03
CA GLY A 35 -12.59 17.57 -12.99
C GLY A 35 -13.69 18.38 -12.30
N LEU A 36 -14.30 17.84 -11.25
CA LEU A 36 -15.29 18.56 -10.43
C LEU A 36 -14.67 19.77 -9.72
N LEU A 37 -13.50 19.60 -9.09
CA LEU A 37 -12.80 20.69 -8.40
C LEU A 37 -12.39 21.79 -9.37
N TYR A 38 -11.87 21.44 -10.54
CA TYR A 38 -11.47 22.40 -11.57
C TYR A 38 -12.67 23.16 -12.16
N GLY A 39 -13.82 22.50 -12.32
CA GLY A 39 -15.02 23.10 -12.91
C GLY A 39 -15.89 23.92 -11.95
N PHE A 40 -15.92 23.56 -10.66
CA PHE A 40 -16.81 24.20 -9.67
C PHE A 40 -16.10 25.22 -8.77
N LEU A 41 -14.78 25.11 -8.55
CA LEU A 41 -14.06 26.07 -7.71
C LEU A 41 -13.38 27.14 -8.58
N PRO A 42 -13.41 28.41 -8.16
CA PRO A 42 -12.70 29.48 -8.84
C PRO A 42 -11.17 29.43 -8.63
N ASP A 43 -10.68 28.66 -7.65
CA ASP A 43 -9.25 28.51 -7.38
C ASP A 43 -8.70 27.17 -7.91
N GLU A 44 -8.04 27.24 -9.07
CA GLU A 44 -7.40 26.10 -9.72
C GLU A 44 -6.30 25.46 -8.87
N ARG A 45 -5.71 26.21 -7.94
CA ARG A 45 -4.63 25.71 -7.05
C ARG A 45 -5.13 24.58 -6.17
N THR A 46 -6.40 24.59 -5.78
CA THR A 46 -7.02 23.55 -4.97
C THR A 46 -7.06 22.21 -5.73
N ALA A 47 -7.35 22.23 -7.04
CA ALA A 47 -7.35 21.01 -7.86
C ALA A 47 -5.94 20.42 -8.02
N PHE A 48 -4.93 21.27 -8.24
CA PHE A 48 -3.53 20.83 -8.31
C PHE A 48 -2.99 20.32 -6.96
N ALA A 49 -3.36 20.97 -5.85
CA ALA A 49 -3.03 20.50 -4.51
C ALA A 49 -3.64 19.11 -4.21
N PHE A 50 -4.89 18.87 -4.65
CA PHE A 50 -5.52 17.56 -4.58
C PHE A 50 -4.73 16.50 -5.36
N LEU A 51 -4.32 16.80 -6.59
CA LEU A 51 -3.55 15.86 -7.41
C LEU A 51 -2.20 15.53 -6.77
N ALA A 52 -1.50 16.53 -6.22
CA ALA A 52 -0.25 16.33 -5.49
C ALA A 52 -0.43 15.43 -4.25
N GLY A 53 -1.49 15.67 -3.47
CA GLY A 53 -1.84 14.83 -2.32
C GLY A 53 -2.20 13.40 -2.72
N ALA A 54 -2.97 13.22 -3.80
CA ALA A 54 -3.33 11.92 -4.32
C ALA A 54 -2.10 11.12 -4.79
N ALA A 55 -1.16 11.78 -5.51
CA ALA A 55 0.09 11.15 -5.92
C ALA A 55 0.92 10.70 -4.71
N CYS A 56 1.04 11.55 -3.67
CA CYS A 56 1.72 11.19 -2.43
C CYS A 56 1.07 9.98 -1.74
N SER A 57 -0.27 9.93 -1.69
CA SER A 57 -1.02 8.83 -1.09
C SER A 57 -0.80 7.50 -1.82
N ILE A 58 -0.84 7.51 -3.14
CA ILE A 58 -0.55 6.34 -3.99
C ILE A 58 0.86 5.80 -3.72
N VAL A 59 1.85 6.69 -3.65
CA VAL A 59 3.24 6.29 -3.38
C VAL A 59 3.39 5.72 -1.97
N ALA A 60 2.73 6.33 -0.97
CA ALA A 60 2.73 5.85 0.40
C ALA A 60 2.06 4.47 0.51
N GLY A 61 0.92 4.25 -0.14
CA GLY A 61 0.21 2.98 -0.13
C GLY A 61 1.02 1.85 -0.79
N PHE A 62 1.65 2.13 -1.93
CA PHE A 62 2.52 1.17 -2.60
C PHE A 62 3.74 0.77 -1.77
N THR A 63 4.39 1.75 -1.15
CA THR A 63 5.56 1.52 -0.30
C THR A 63 5.16 0.76 0.96
N GLY A 64 4.03 1.12 1.56
CA GLY A 64 3.46 0.44 2.73
C GLY A 64 3.13 -1.02 2.45
N MET A 65 2.49 -1.33 1.31
CA MET A 65 2.15 -2.71 0.96
C MET A 65 3.41 -3.58 0.75
N LYS A 66 4.45 -3.04 0.10
CA LYS A 66 5.73 -3.73 -0.04
C LYS A 66 6.42 -3.98 1.30
N ALA A 67 6.39 -3.01 2.20
CA ALA A 67 6.94 -3.16 3.54
C ALA A 67 6.17 -4.22 4.35
N ALA A 68 4.83 -4.12 4.37
CA ALA A 68 3.96 -5.03 5.11
C ALA A 68 4.10 -6.48 4.65
N THR A 69 4.07 -6.74 3.33
CA THR A 69 4.21 -8.11 2.79
C THR A 69 5.55 -8.76 3.17
N ARG A 70 6.64 -7.99 3.22
CA ARG A 70 7.95 -8.47 3.67
C ARG A 70 8.07 -8.56 5.19
N ALA A 71 7.43 -7.68 5.94
CA ALA A 71 7.42 -7.73 7.41
C ALA A 71 6.67 -8.97 7.90
N ASN A 72 5.56 -9.35 7.25
CA ASN A 72 4.74 -10.51 7.62
C ASN A 72 5.55 -11.81 7.70
N VAL A 73 6.42 -12.09 6.72
CA VAL A 73 7.25 -13.31 6.74
C VAL A 73 8.28 -13.27 7.86
N ARG A 74 8.84 -12.09 8.17
CA ARG A 74 9.81 -11.90 9.26
C ARG A 74 9.13 -12.09 10.62
N THR A 75 7.92 -11.57 10.78
CA THR A 75 7.10 -11.73 11.99
C THR A 75 6.71 -13.18 12.20
N ALA A 76 6.24 -13.88 11.15
CA ALA A 76 5.90 -15.30 11.22
C ALA A 76 7.13 -16.16 11.56
N GLN A 77 8.27 -15.84 10.97
CA GLN A 77 9.52 -16.51 11.28
C GLN A 77 9.96 -16.25 12.73
N ALA A 78 9.87 -15.01 13.22
CA ALA A 78 10.20 -14.65 14.59
C ALA A 78 9.29 -15.34 15.59
N ALA A 79 7.99 -15.46 15.31
CA ALA A 79 7.04 -16.20 16.13
C ALA A 79 7.43 -17.68 16.25
N ASN A 80 7.81 -18.30 15.12
CA ASN A 80 8.18 -19.71 15.08
C ASN A 80 9.51 -20.00 15.80
N GLN A 81 10.50 -19.10 15.72
CA GLN A 81 11.83 -19.33 16.33
C GLN A 81 12.00 -18.80 17.74
N ARG A 82 11.35 -17.68 18.09
CA ARG A 82 11.63 -16.91 19.31
C ARG A 82 10.37 -16.61 20.12
N GLY A 83 9.21 -17.15 19.73
CA GLY A 83 7.94 -16.96 20.40
C GLY A 83 7.28 -15.60 20.15
N GLN A 84 6.14 -15.36 20.80
CA GLN A 84 5.26 -14.22 20.52
C GLN A 84 5.90 -12.85 20.79
N GLY A 85 6.74 -12.71 21.83
CA GLY A 85 7.35 -11.42 22.18
C GLY A 85 8.27 -10.87 21.08
N ALA A 86 9.07 -11.73 20.46
CA ALA A 86 9.92 -11.35 19.34
C ALA A 86 9.12 -11.01 18.08
N ALA A 87 8.01 -11.73 17.84
CA ALA A 87 7.11 -11.44 16.72
C ALA A 87 6.44 -10.06 16.88
N LEU A 88 5.99 -9.72 18.09
CA LEU A 88 5.37 -8.43 18.37
C LEU A 88 6.33 -7.28 18.07
N THR A 89 7.59 -7.42 18.49
CA THR A 89 8.64 -6.42 18.26
C THR A 89 8.90 -6.19 16.76
N MET A 90 8.82 -7.23 15.94
CA MET A 90 8.99 -7.14 14.48
C MET A 90 7.75 -6.57 13.77
N ALA A 91 6.57 -6.70 14.36
CA ALA A 91 5.31 -6.18 13.81
C ALA A 91 5.06 -4.71 14.18
N SER A 92 5.62 -4.26 15.31
CA SER A 92 5.52 -2.87 15.78
C SER A 92 6.59 -1.94 15.23
N ILE A 93 7.45 -2.44 14.32
CA ILE A 93 8.49 -1.70 13.59
C ILE A 93 8.06 -1.55 12.12
#